data_AF-A0A158P548-F1
#
_entry.id   AF-A0A158P548-F1
#
_cell.length_a   1.000
_cell.length_b   1.000
_cell.length_c   1.000
_cell.angle_alpha   90.00
_cell.angle_beta   90.00
_cell.angle_gamma   90.00
#
_symmetry.space_group_name_H-M   'P 1'
#
loop_
_entity.id
_entity.type
_entity.pdbx_description
1 polymer ?
#
loop_
_entity_poly.entity_id
_entity_poly.type
_entity_poly.pdbx_seq_one_letter_code
_entity_poly.pdbx_strand_id
1 'polypeptide(L)'
;MLNLTVSDSDLKALLESDPEATCAILGKQLGISAEGVRKRLHALGNVHRLNKWIPYDLTTDQKATRKSISLSLLLKEQNDPFLPFL
;
A
#
# COMPACT_ATOMS: atom_id res chain seq x y z
N MET A 1 -14.09 22.59 -12.19
CA MET A 1 -13.37 21.80 -11.18
C MET A 1 -14.38 21.14 -10.27
N LEU A 2 -14.74 19.87 -10.50
CA LEU A 2 -15.71 19.16 -9.66
C LEU A 2 -14.97 18.47 -8.51
N ASN A 3 -15.01 19.10 -7.33
CA ASN A 3 -14.70 18.45 -6.05
C ASN A 3 -15.89 17.55 -5.69
N LEU A 4 -15.95 16.33 -6.24
CA LEU A 4 -16.83 15.28 -5.69
C LEU A 4 -16.22 14.81 -4.37
N THR A 5 -16.78 15.25 -3.26
CA THR A 5 -16.47 14.78 -1.90
C THR A 5 -16.98 13.35 -1.69
N VAL A 6 -16.49 12.38 -2.46
CA VAL A 6 -16.57 10.97 -2.05
C VAL A 6 -15.78 10.85 -0.75
N SER A 7 -16.42 10.33 0.29
CA SER A 7 -15.83 10.30 1.62
C SER A 7 -14.72 9.25 1.67
N ASP A 8 -13.63 9.54 2.36
CA ASP A 8 -12.51 8.60 2.53
C ASP A 8 -12.96 7.30 3.22
N SER A 9 -14.05 7.36 3.99
CA SER A 9 -14.75 6.22 4.57
C SER A 9 -15.33 5.28 3.52
N ASP A 10 -15.93 5.79 2.45
CA ASP A 10 -16.53 4.95 1.40
C ASP A 10 -15.44 4.16 0.66
N LEU A 11 -14.30 4.82 0.40
CA LEU A 11 -13.18 4.21 -0.29
C LEU A 11 -12.50 3.14 0.57
N LYS A 12 -12.41 3.36 1.89
CA LYS A 12 -11.95 2.35 2.85
C LYS A 12 -12.90 1.15 2.92
N ALA A 13 -14.21 1.39 3.02
CA ALA A 13 -15.20 0.33 3.10
C ALA A 13 -15.20 -0.57 1.84
N LEU A 14 -15.03 0.04 0.66
CA LEU A 14 -14.87 -0.71 -0.58
C LEU A 14 -13.61 -1.57 -0.59
N LEU A 15 -12.51 -1.06 -0.04
CA LEU A 15 -11.26 -1.80 -0.01
C LEU A 15 -11.27 -2.96 0.99
N GLU A 16 -11.96 -2.80 2.12
CA GLU A 16 -12.19 -3.90 3.07
C GLU A 16 -13.09 -5.00 2.46
N SER A 17 -14.06 -4.61 1.63
CA SER A 17 -14.95 -5.57 0.96
C SER A 17 -14.28 -6.30 -0.21
N ASP A 18 -13.44 -5.61 -0.99
CA ASP A 18 -12.74 -6.17 -2.14
C ASP A 18 -11.30 -5.62 -2.22
N PRO A 19 -10.33 -6.31 -1.58
CA PRO A 19 -8.95 -5.84 -1.51
C PRO A 19 -8.20 -5.91 -2.85
N GLU A 20 -8.75 -6.62 -3.85
CA GLU A 20 -8.16 -6.80 -5.20
C GLU A 20 -8.80 -5.86 -6.24
N ALA A 21 -9.70 -4.97 -5.81
CA ALA A 21 -10.38 -4.03 -6.67
C ALA A 21 -9.40 -3.08 -7.41
N THR A 22 -9.51 -3.06 -8.74
CA THR A 22 -8.71 -2.16 -9.59
C THR A 22 -9.25 -0.73 -9.51
N CYS A 23 -8.37 0.29 -9.57
CA CYS A 23 -8.75 1.71 -9.59
C CYS A 23 -9.82 2.06 -10.64
N ALA A 24 -9.87 1.34 -11.76
CA ALA A 24 -10.89 1.53 -12.79
C ALA A 24 -12.28 1.07 -12.35
N ILE A 25 -12.38 -0.02 -11.58
CA ILE A 25 -13.64 -0.53 -11.03
C ILE A 25 -14.12 0.40 -9.91
N LEU A 26 -13.21 0.74 -8.99
CA LEU A 26 -13.46 1.70 -7.92
C LEU A 26 -13.89 3.07 -8.49
N GLY A 27 -13.25 3.51 -9.58
CA GLY A 27 -13.60 4.75 -10.25
C GLY A 27 -15.01 4.74 -10.83
N LYS A 28 -15.42 3.62 -11.45
CA LYS A 28 -16.80 3.45 -11.95
C LYS A 28 -17.83 3.47 -10.81
N GLN A 29 -17.54 2.82 -9.69
CA GLN A 29 -18.44 2.79 -8.53
C GLN A 29 -18.57 4.14 -7.83
N LEU A 30 -17.47 4.91 -7.76
CA LEU A 30 -17.41 6.19 -7.07
C LEU A 30 -17.71 7.39 -7.99
N GLY A 31 -17.85 7.16 -9.30
CA GLY A 31 -18.03 8.22 -10.30
C GLY A 31 -16.79 9.10 -10.51
N ILE A 32 -15.59 8.60 -10.19
CA ILE A 32 -14.31 9.32 -10.30
C ILE A 32 -13.43 8.64 -11.36
N SER A 33 -12.55 9.39 -12.02
CA SER A 33 -11.51 8.79 -12.85
C SER A 33 -10.61 7.85 -12.04
N ALA A 34 -10.09 6.79 -12.69
CA ALA A 34 -9.15 5.85 -12.06
C ALA A 34 -7.91 6.56 -11.46
N GLU A 35 -7.47 7.63 -12.11
CA GLU A 35 -6.37 8.47 -11.63
C GLU A 35 -6.74 9.27 -10.37
N GLY A 36 -7.98 9.74 -10.27
CA GLY A 36 -8.50 10.39 -9.07
C GLY A 36 -8.57 9.42 -7.88
N VAL A 37 -8.99 8.18 -8.12
CA VAL A 37 -8.98 7.11 -7.11
C VAL A 37 -7.56 6.82 -6.64
N ARG A 38 -6.60 6.68 -7.57
CA ARG A 38 -5.19 6.44 -7.23
C ARG A 38 -4.59 7.55 -6.37
N LYS A 39 -4.84 8.82 -6.72
CA LYS A 39 -4.35 9.98 -5.96
C LYS A 39 -4.92 9.99 -4.54
N ARG A 40 -6.21 9.67 -4.38
CA ARG A 40 -6.85 9.60 -3.06
C ARG A 40 -6.36 8.44 -2.22
N LEU A 41 -6.22 7.25 -2.80
CA LEU A 41 -5.62 6.10 -2.12
C LEU A 41 -4.21 6.42 -1.63
N HIS A 42 -3.41 7.11 -2.44
CA HIS A 42 -2.08 7.58 -2.03
C HIS A 42 -2.15 8.61 -0.88
N ALA A 43 -3.12 9.54 -0.92
CA ALA A 43 -3.34 10.50 0.17
C ALA A 43 -3.76 9.82 1.48
N LEU A 44 -4.50 8.71 1.40
CA LEU A 44 -4.85 7.84 2.52
C LEU A 44 -3.69 6.95 2.99
N GLY A 45 -2.54 7.03 2.33
CA GLY A 45 -1.40 6.19 2.61
C GLY A 45 -1.59 4.75 2.15
N ASN A 46 -2.53 4.42 1.28
CA ASN A 46 -2.63 3.07 0.70
C ASN A 46 -1.66 2.91 -0.47
N VAL A 47 -0.98 1.75 -0.53
CA VAL A 47 -0.05 1.39 -1.61
C VAL A 47 -0.51 0.10 -2.27
N HIS A 48 -0.49 0.08 -3.60
CA HIS A 48 -0.78 -1.12 -4.37
C HIS A 48 0.44 -2.04 -4.41
N ARG A 49 0.36 -3.22 -3.78
CA ARG A 49 1.40 -4.26 -3.78
C ARG A 49 0.76 -5.62 -4.03
N LEU A 50 1.35 -6.40 -4.93
CA LEU A 50 0.89 -7.76 -5.24
C LEU A 50 -0.62 -7.85 -5.53
N ASN A 51 -1.14 -6.92 -6.36
CA ASN A 51 -2.57 -6.79 -6.70
C ASN A 51 -3.52 -6.49 -5.52
N LYS A 52 -2.98 -6.04 -4.39
CA LYS A 52 -3.76 -5.62 -3.22
C LYS A 52 -3.41 -4.21 -2.83
N TRP A 53 -4.40 -3.44 -2.40
CA TRP A 53 -4.11 -2.19 -1.71
C TRP A 53 -3.88 -2.47 -0.24
N ILE A 54 -2.74 -1.99 0.25
CA ILE A 54 -2.32 -2.21 1.63
C ILE A 54 -2.07 -0.83 2.25
N PRO A 55 -2.62 -0.53 3.44
CA PRO A 55 -2.27 0.68 4.15
C PRO A 55 -0.77 0.69 4.45
N TYR A 56 -0.14 1.81 4.16
CA TYR A 56 1.27 2.06 4.44
C TYR A 56 1.52 2.31 5.93
N ASP A 57 0.45 2.48 6.72
CA ASP A 57 0.59 2.61 8.17
C ASP A 57 0.95 1.25 8.78
N LEU A 58 2.26 1.02 8.87
CA LEU A 58 2.80 -0.19 9.46
C LEU A 58 2.55 -0.18 10.96
N THR A 59 1.95 -1.26 11.48
CA THR A 59 1.82 -1.43 12.93
C THR A 59 3.20 -1.48 13.60
N THR A 60 3.24 -1.27 14.92
CA THR A 60 4.47 -1.39 15.72
C THR A 60 5.15 -2.74 15.51
N ASP A 61 4.35 -3.81 15.48
CA ASP A 61 4.83 -5.17 15.27
C ASP A 61 5.39 -5.36 13.87
N GLN A 62 4.68 -4.87 12.85
CA GLN A 62 5.15 -4.90 11.47
C GLN A 62 6.45 -4.10 11.26
N LYS A 63 6.64 -3.00 12.01
CA LYS A 63 7.89 -2.23 12.02
C LYS A 63 9.00 -3.02 12.71
N ALA A 64 8.71 -3.66 13.85
CA ALA A 64 9.66 -4.49 14.59
C ALA A 64 10.12 -5.72 13.79
N THR A 65 9.19 -6.44 13.16
CA THR A 65 9.49 -7.59 12.30
C THR A 65 10.36 -7.17 11.12
N ARG A 66 10.03 -6.07 10.43
CA ARG A 66 10.87 -5.55 9.35
C ARG A 66 12.28 -5.21 9.82
N LYS A 67 12.40 -4.53 10.97
CA LYS A 67 13.71 -4.21 11.57
C LYS A 67 14.51 -5.48 11.87
N SER A 68 13.89 -6.49 12.48
CA SER A 68 14.53 -7.77 12.80
C SER A 68 15.02 -8.50 11.55
N ILE A 69 14.19 -8.60 10.51
CA ILE A 69 14.57 -9.22 9.23
C ILE A 69 15.73 -8.47 8.60
N SER A 70 15.66 -7.13 8.52
CA SER A 70 16.75 -6.32 7.96
C SER A 70 18.07 -6.50 8.72
N LEU A 71 18.03 -6.56 10.06
CA LEU A 71 19.21 -6.83 10.87
C LEU A 71 19.78 -8.23 10.60
N SER A 72 18.92 -9.25 10.52
CA SER A 72 19.34 -10.62 10.22
C SER A 72 19.98 -10.72 8.83
N LEU A 73 19.41 -10.06 7.82
CA LEU A 73 19.97 -10.02 6.47
C LEU A 73 21.32 -9.29 6.43
N LEU A 74 21.44 -8.18 7.15
CA LEU A 74 22.70 -7.43 7.25
C LEU A 74 23.79 -8.28 7.93
N LEU A 75 23.45 -8.98 9.01
CA LEU A 75 24.37 -9.90 9.69
C LEU A 75 24.75 -11.07 8.79
N LYS A 76 23.80 -11.61 8.02
CA LYS A 76 24.12 -12.64 7.04
C LYS A 76 25.11 -12.13 6.02
N GLU A 77 24.89 -10.94 5.45
CA GLU A 77 25.81 -10.35 4.47
C GLU A 77 27.22 -10.12 5.04
N GLN A 78 27.36 -9.74 6.30
CA GLN A 78 28.67 -9.59 6.94
C GLN A 78 29.41 -10.92 7.14
N ASN A 79 28.67 -12.02 7.38
CA ASN A 79 29.26 -13.32 7.71
C ASN A 79 29.45 -14.21 6.46
N ASP A 80 28.54 -14.10 5.50
CA ASP A 80 28.48 -14.88 4.26
C ASP A 80 27.88 -13.97 3.17
N PRO A 81 28.71 -13.08 2.59
CA PRO A 81 28.25 -12.08 1.66
C PRO A 81 27.67 -12.75 0.41
N PHE A 82 26.41 -12.43 0.12
CA PHE A 82 25.79 -12.89 -1.12
C PHE A 82 26.31 -12.07 -2.32
N LEU A 83 26.76 -10.83 -2.07
CA LEU A 83 27.33 -9.96 -3.09
C LEU A 83 28.87 -10.02 -3.01
N PRO A 84 29.54 -10.64 -3.99
CA PRO A 84 30.98 -10.89 -3.93
C PRO A 84 31.87 -9.63 -4.02
N PHE A 85 31.31 -8.42 -4.05
CA PHE A 85 32.06 -7.18 -4.29
C PHE A 85 31.65 -5.99 -3.41
N LEU A 86 31.00 -6.24 -2.27
CA LEU A 86 30.77 -5.22 -1.24
C LEU A 86 31.81 -5.30 -0.12
#